data_AF-A0A243W4Q6-F1
#
_entry.id   AF-A0A243W4Q6-F1
#
_cell.length_a   1.000
_cell.length_b   1.000
_cell.length_c   1.000
_cell.angle_alpha   90.00
_cell.angle_beta   90.00
_cell.angle_gamma   90.00
#
_symmetry.space_group_name_H-M   'P 1'
#
loop_
_entity.id
_entity.type
_entity.pdbx_description
1 polymer ?
#
loop_
_entity_poly.entity_id
_entity_poly.type
_entity_poly.pdbx_seq_one_letter_code
_entity_poly.pdbx_strand_id
1 'polypeptide(L)'
;AARTSVEHFVAFTKPDYLFKPFHQTVCDFLDRFERREIRKMMVLLPPQHGKTELVTRRYTAYRLGTQPNTKMAICSFGAEIAEGFGRDVQRIIDSDAYRALFPGTQLSGSGATGTALRNAAQF
;
A
#
# COMPACT_ATOMS: atom_id res chain seq x y z
N ALA A 1 15.40 -10.24 0.26
CA ALA A 1 15.55 -8.78 0.14
C ALA A 1 14.20 -8.06 -0.02
N ALA A 2 13.34 -8.43 -0.99
CA ALA A 2 12.11 -7.65 -1.29
C ALA A 2 11.05 -7.49 -0.17
N ARG A 3 11.17 -8.21 0.96
CA ARG A 3 10.31 -8.05 2.14
C ARG A 3 10.93 -7.20 3.26
N THR A 4 12.14 -6.66 3.07
CA THR A 4 12.89 -5.99 4.15
C THR A 4 12.66 -4.48 4.21
N SER A 5 12.24 -3.89 3.09
CA SER A 5 11.91 -2.46 3.00
C SER A 5 10.86 -2.19 1.93
N VAL A 6 10.19 -1.05 2.07
CA VAL A 6 9.20 -0.56 1.10
C VAL A 6 9.85 -0.32 -0.27
N GLU A 7 11.08 0.22 -0.32
CA GLU A 7 11.80 0.44 -1.58
C GLU A 7 11.98 -0.86 -2.37
N HIS A 8 12.49 -1.92 -1.72
CA HIS A 8 12.71 -3.20 -2.40
C HIS A 8 11.39 -3.86 -2.79
N PHE A 9 10.34 -3.72 -1.99
CA PHE A 9 9.00 -4.20 -2.35
C PHE A 9 8.48 -3.50 -3.61
N VAL A 10 8.63 -2.18 -3.70
CA VAL A 10 8.20 -1.40 -4.87
C VAL A 10 9.04 -1.77 -6.09
N ALA A 11 10.36 -1.83 -5.96
CA ALA A 11 11.26 -2.24 -7.05
C ALA A 11 10.91 -3.64 -7.60
N PHE A 12 10.50 -4.56 -6.73
CA PHE A 12 10.11 -5.91 -7.14
C PHE A 12 8.72 -5.96 -7.78
N THR A 13 7.73 -5.30 -7.20
CA THR A 13 6.32 -5.36 -7.65
C THR A 13 5.97 -4.33 -8.73
N LYS A 14 6.87 -3.39 -8.99
CA LYS A 14 6.77 -2.37 -10.03
C LYS A 14 8.16 -2.06 -10.59
N PRO A 15 8.75 -2.96 -11.40
CA PRO A 15 10.10 -2.80 -11.91
C PRO A 15 10.26 -1.58 -12.84
N ASP A 16 9.17 -1.06 -13.40
CA ASP A 16 9.15 0.16 -14.20
C ASP A 16 9.11 1.46 -13.35
N TYR A 17 9.12 1.35 -12.02
CA TYR A 17 9.15 2.52 -11.13
C TYR A 17 10.55 3.16 -11.08
N LEU A 18 10.64 4.41 -11.50
CA LEU A 18 11.89 5.16 -11.51
C LEU A 18 12.11 5.86 -10.16
N PHE A 19 12.98 5.30 -9.34
CA PHE A 19 13.40 5.92 -8.08
C PHE A 19 14.26 7.16 -8.32
N LYS A 20 14.00 8.19 -7.54
CA LYS A 20 14.82 9.40 -7.40
C LYS A 20 15.27 9.49 -5.94
N PRO A 21 16.33 10.26 -5.62
CA PRO A 21 16.83 10.33 -4.25
C PRO A 21 15.75 10.64 -3.19
N PHE A 22 14.80 11.54 -3.51
CA PHE A 22 13.70 11.85 -2.59
C PHE A 22 12.68 10.70 -2.42
N HIS A 23 12.51 9.83 -3.42
CA HIS A 23 11.68 8.63 -3.27
C HIS A 23 12.28 7.67 -2.25
N GLN A 24 13.61 7.55 -2.23
CA GLN A 24 14.34 6.72 -1.26
C GLN A 24 14.19 7.29 0.15
N THR A 25 14.27 8.62 0.30
CA THR A 25 13.96 9.28 1.58
C THR A 25 12.54 8.97 2.05
N VAL A 26 11.53 9.05 1.17
CA VAL A 26 10.15 8.69 1.52
C VAL A 26 10.06 7.22 1.95
N CYS A 27 10.74 6.30 1.26
CA CYS A 27 10.75 4.87 1.62
C CYS A 27 11.42 4.63 2.97
N ASP A 28 12.54 5.28 3.27
CA ASP A 28 13.20 5.19 4.59
C ASP A 28 12.26 5.65 5.70
N PHE A 29 11.58 6.79 5.53
CA PHE A 29 10.59 7.25 6.51
C PHE A 29 9.41 6.27 6.67
N LEU A 30 8.96 5.63 5.59
CA LEU A 30 7.94 4.58 5.65
C LEU A 30 8.43 3.33 6.40
N ASP A 31 9.68 2.93 6.21
CA ASP A 31 10.27 1.80 6.94
C ASP A 31 10.44 2.12 8.43
N ARG A 32 10.82 3.35 8.78
CA ARG A 32 10.87 3.83 10.17
C ARG A 32 9.48 3.89 10.81
N PHE A 33 8.48 4.28 10.03
CA PHE A 33 7.07 4.24 10.44
C PHE A 33 6.60 2.80 10.68
N GLU A 34 6.97 1.87 9.80
CA GLU A 34 6.69 0.44 9.93
C GLU A 34 7.26 -0.17 11.22
N ARG A 35 8.51 0.21 11.56
CA ARG A 35 9.19 -0.16 12.80
C ARG A 35 8.68 0.59 14.04
N ARG A 36 7.70 1.47 13.89
CA ARG A 36 7.11 2.32 14.95
C ARG A 36 8.10 3.28 15.61
N GLU A 37 9.25 3.55 14.98
CA GLU A 37 10.18 4.61 15.39
C GLU A 37 9.53 5.98 15.20
N ILE A 38 8.71 6.11 14.17
CA ILE A 38 7.88 7.28 13.87
C ILE A 38 6.42 6.86 13.97
N ARG A 39 5.63 7.60 14.75
CA ARG A 39 4.20 7.29 14.96
C ARG A 39 3.27 8.14 14.10
N LYS A 40 3.75 9.27 13.61
CA LYS A 40 3.00 10.25 12.81
C LYS A 40 3.93 10.81 11.75
N MET A 41 3.46 10.86 10.51
CA MET A 41 4.23 11.34 9.37
C MET A 41 3.32 12.15 8.45
N MET A 42 3.85 13.21 7.86
CA MET A 42 3.23 13.96 6.78
C MET A 42 4.21 14.08 5.62
N VAL A 43 3.78 13.75 4.41
CA VAL A 43 4.62 13.80 3.20
C VAL A 43 4.11 14.92 2.29
N LEU A 44 4.84 16.03 2.21
CA LEU A 44 4.53 17.18 1.36
C LEU A 44 5.44 17.17 0.13
N LEU A 45 4.92 16.70 -1.00
CA LEU A 45 5.61 16.70 -2.29
C LEU A 45 4.68 17.27 -3.38
N PRO A 46 5.22 17.92 -4.43
CA PRO A 46 4.39 18.48 -5.49
C PRO A 46 3.54 17.40 -6.22
N PRO A 47 2.51 17.79 -6.99
CA PRO A 47 1.72 16.85 -7.80
C PRO A 47 2.60 16.01 -8.72
N GLN A 48 2.19 14.77 -9.02
CA GLN A 48 2.89 13.84 -9.93
C GLN A 48 4.27 13.33 -9.46
N HIS A 49 4.68 13.59 -8.22
CA HIS A 49 5.96 13.11 -7.65
C HIS A 49 5.85 11.73 -6.97
N GLY A 50 4.97 10.85 -7.46
CA GLY A 50 4.88 9.46 -6.98
C GLY A 50 4.41 9.25 -5.53
N LYS A 51 4.14 10.31 -4.76
CA LYS A 51 3.78 10.21 -3.32
C LYS A 51 2.59 9.29 -3.05
N THR A 52 1.53 9.37 -3.86
CA THR A 52 0.33 8.52 -3.71
C THR A 52 0.62 7.07 -4.07
N GLU A 53 1.47 6.85 -5.09
CA GLU A 53 1.89 5.50 -5.46
C GLU A 53 2.66 4.85 -4.31
N LEU A 54 3.65 5.54 -3.73
CA LEU A 54 4.47 5.00 -2.63
C LEU A 54 3.67 4.87 -1.33
N VAL A 55 3.06 5.95 -0.86
CA VAL A 55 2.50 6.06 0.50
C VAL A 55 1.11 5.42 0.61
N THR A 56 0.26 5.57 -0.41
CA THR A 56 -1.13 5.08 -0.35
C THR A 56 -1.27 3.69 -0.95
N ARG A 57 -0.72 3.44 -2.14
CA ARG A 57 -0.94 2.17 -2.83
C ARG A 57 0.06 1.11 -2.38
N ARG A 58 1.35 1.38 -2.56
CA ARG A 58 2.42 0.40 -2.34
C ARG A 58 2.64 0.09 -0.87
N TYR A 59 2.71 1.12 -0.02
CA TYR A 59 2.89 0.90 1.42
C TYR A 59 1.73 0.13 2.04
N THR A 60 0.48 0.43 1.69
CA THR A 60 -0.68 -0.34 2.17
C THR A 60 -0.61 -1.80 1.73
N ALA A 61 -0.30 -2.08 0.46
CA ALA A 61 -0.13 -3.46 0.00
C ALA A 61 1.02 -4.18 0.74
N TYR A 62 2.17 -3.52 0.90
CA TYR A 62 3.31 -4.03 1.66
C TYR A 62 2.94 -4.36 3.11
N ARG A 63 2.26 -3.44 3.80
CA ARG A 63 1.84 -3.60 5.20
C ARG A 63 0.87 -4.75 5.38
N LEU A 64 -0.07 -4.95 4.45
CA LEU A 64 -0.95 -6.12 4.48
C LEU A 64 -0.17 -7.43 4.22
N GLY A 65 0.91 -7.36 3.44
CA GLY A 65 1.76 -8.51 3.17
C GLY A 65 2.55 -8.94 4.40
N THR A 66 3.13 -7.96 5.11
CA THR A 66 3.91 -8.21 6.32
C THR A 66 3.04 -8.52 7.54
N GLN A 67 1.88 -7.85 7.66
CA GLN A 67 0.97 -7.98 8.80
C GLN A 67 -0.50 -7.98 8.33
N PRO A 68 -1.03 -9.13 7.86
CA PRO A 68 -2.37 -9.24 7.24
C PRO A 68 -3.52 -8.78 8.12
N ASN A 69 -3.37 -8.90 9.44
CA ASN A 69 -4.40 -8.49 10.41
C ASN A 69 -4.36 -6.99 10.76
N THR A 70 -3.50 -6.20 10.11
CA THR A 70 -3.43 -4.74 10.34
C THR A 70 -4.69 -4.06 9.82
N LYS A 71 -5.37 -3.30 10.68
CA LYS A 71 -6.46 -2.40 10.28
C LYS A 71 -5.88 -1.12 9.70
N MET A 72 -6.25 -0.79 8.47
CA MET A 72 -5.86 0.46 7.80
C MET A 72 -7.07 1.17 7.24
N ALA A 73 -7.05 2.50 7.32
CA ALA A 73 -8.03 3.38 6.70
C ALA A 73 -7.32 4.28 5.68
N ILE A 74 -7.87 4.37 4.48
CA ILE A 74 -7.45 5.32 3.45
C ILE A 74 -8.54 6.37 3.32
N CYS A 75 -8.18 7.62 3.59
CA CYS A 75 -9.10 8.76 3.49
C CYS A 75 -8.67 9.66 2.34
N SER A 76 -9.64 10.21 1.60
CA SER A 76 -9.38 11.16 0.52
C SER A 76 -10.53 12.17 0.41
N PHE A 77 -10.35 13.19 -0.41
CA PHE A 77 -11.31 14.29 -0.58
C PHE A 77 -12.71 13.83 -1.04
N GLY A 78 -12.81 12.68 -1.71
CA GLY A 78 -14.09 12.11 -2.14
C GLY A 78 -14.13 10.59 -1.99
N ALA A 79 -15.33 10.04 -1.79
CA ALA A 79 -15.54 8.59 -1.66
C ALA A 79 -15.01 7.82 -2.88
N GLU A 80 -15.31 8.29 -4.09
CA GLU A 80 -14.88 7.65 -5.34
C GLU A 80 -13.36 7.53 -5.47
N ILE A 81 -12.62 8.56 -5.03
CA ILE A 81 -11.16 8.57 -5.05
C ILE A 81 -10.62 7.55 -4.03
N ALA A 82 -11.21 7.49 -2.84
CA ALA A 82 -10.81 6.53 -1.80
C ALA A 82 -11.08 5.09 -2.24
N GLU A 83 -12.23 4.84 -2.87
CA GLU A 83 -12.55 3.54 -3.47
C GLU A 83 -11.59 3.16 -4.59
N GLY A 84 -11.19 4.13 -5.41
CA GLY A 84 -10.15 3.96 -6.43
C GLY A 84 -8.85 3.44 -5.83
N PHE A 85 -8.38 4.05 -4.73
CA PHE A 85 -7.19 3.58 -4.02
C PHE A 85 -7.36 2.16 -3.47
N GLY A 86 -8.55 1.84 -2.92
CA GLY A 86 -8.87 0.49 -2.48
C GLY A 86 -8.70 -0.52 -3.62
N ARG A 87 -9.31 -0.28 -4.79
CA ARG A 87 -9.18 -1.15 -5.97
C ARG A 87 -7.74 -1.28 -6.45
N ASP A 88 -6.96 -0.20 -6.41
CA ASP A 88 -5.55 -0.23 -6.80
C ASP A 88 -4.71 -1.11 -5.86
N VAL A 89 -4.94 -1.02 -4.55
CA VAL A 89 -4.27 -1.88 -3.56
C VAL A 89 -4.65 -3.35 -3.78
N GLN A 90 -5.94 -3.64 -4.01
CA GLN A 90 -6.40 -5.00 -4.31
C GLN A 90 -5.68 -5.57 -5.54
N ARG A 91 -5.59 -4.78 -6.63
CA ARG A 91 -4.87 -5.19 -7.84
C ARG A 91 -3.39 -5.48 -7.59
N ILE A 92 -2.73 -4.74 -6.71
CA ILE A 92 -1.34 -5.03 -6.32
C ILE A 92 -1.28 -6.37 -5.58
N ILE A 93 -2.16 -6.60 -4.59
CA ILE A 93 -2.18 -7.84 -3.79
C ILE A 93 -2.49 -9.07 -4.65
N ASP A 94 -3.37 -8.92 -5.64
CA ASP A 94 -3.75 -10.00 -6.56
C ASP A 94 -2.69 -10.31 -7.62
N SER A 95 -1.64 -9.49 -7.75
CA SER A 95 -0.58 -9.72 -8.74
C SER A 95 0.31 -10.92 -8.39
N ASP A 96 0.81 -11.61 -9.41
CA ASP A 96 1.70 -12.75 -9.23
C ASP A 96 3.00 -12.36 -8.52
N ALA A 97 3.53 -11.16 -8.81
CA ALA A 97 4.70 -10.61 -8.12
C ALA A 97 4.44 -10.44 -6.61
N TYR A 98 3.26 -9.95 -6.23
CA TYR A 98 2.91 -9.85 -4.83
C TYR A 98 2.74 -11.23 -4.19
N ARG A 99 2.05 -12.16 -4.83
CA ARG A 99 1.84 -13.53 -4.32
C ARG A 99 3.15 -14.30 -4.14
N ALA A 100 4.11 -14.10 -5.05
CA ALA A 100 5.46 -14.63 -4.90
C ALA A 100 6.15 -14.08 -3.64
N LEU A 101 5.92 -12.80 -3.32
CA LEU A 101 6.42 -12.19 -2.09
C LEU A 101 5.57 -12.49 -0.86
N PHE A 102 4.27 -12.70 -0.91
CA PHE A 102 3.44 -12.89 0.28
C PHE A 102 2.41 -13.99 0.04
N PRO A 103 2.84 -15.27 -0.05
CA PRO A 103 1.95 -16.36 -0.45
C PRO A 103 0.84 -16.63 0.57
N GLY A 104 1.06 -16.28 1.84
CA GLY A 104 0.07 -16.42 2.92
C GLY A 104 -0.91 -15.25 3.05
N THR A 105 -0.77 -14.22 2.21
CA THR A 105 -1.64 -13.03 2.23
C THR A 105 -2.45 -12.99 0.95
N GLN A 106 -3.74 -13.27 1.07
CA GLN A 106 -4.70 -13.16 -0.03
C GLN A 106 -5.92 -12.43 0.48
N LEU A 107 -6.50 -11.60 -0.38
CA LEU A 107 -7.83 -11.08 -0.11
C LEU A 107 -8.83 -12.20 -0.31
N SER A 108 -9.89 -12.20 0.50
CA SER A 108 -11.00 -13.10 0.25
C SER A 108 -11.51 -12.83 -1.17
N GLY A 109 -11.63 -13.88 -1.97
CA GLY A 109 -12.12 -13.79 -3.35
C GLY A 109 -13.44 -13.03 -3.40
N SER A 110 -13.81 -12.54 -4.58
CA SER A 110 -14.95 -11.67 -4.86
C SER A 110 -16.35 -12.21 -4.50
N GLY A 111 -16.44 -13.32 -3.74
CA GLY A 111 -17.64 -13.93 -3.21
C GLY A 111 -17.64 -14.22 -1.70
N ALA A 112 -16.82 -13.55 -0.87
CA ALA A 112 -16.96 -13.69 0.59
C ALA A 112 -18.26 -13.03 1.10
N THR A 113 -19.26 -13.86 1.34
CA THR A 113 -20.52 -13.59 2.04
C THR A 113 -20.31 -13.41 3.55
N GLY A 114 -19.31 -12.60 3.93
CA GLY A 114 -19.08 -12.15 5.29
C GLY A 114 -19.29 -10.64 5.35
N THR A 115 -19.87 -10.14 6.43
CA THR A 115 -20.39 -8.78 6.66
C THR A 115 -19.40 -7.62 6.47
N ALA A 116 -18.21 -7.88 5.93
CA ALA A 116 -17.18 -6.89 5.61
C ALA A 116 -16.68 -7.12 4.17
N LEU A 117 -17.49 -6.77 3.18
CA LEU A 117 -17.02 -6.51 1.83
C LEU A 117 -17.66 -5.23 1.27
N ARG A 118 -16.75 -4.37 0.78
CA ARG A 118 -16.93 -3.22 -0.13
C ARG A 118 -17.34 -1.91 0.55
N ASN A 119 -16.39 -0.96 0.50
CA ASN A 119 -16.64 0.47 0.64
C ASN A 119 -17.90 0.86 -0.15
N ALA A 120 -18.95 1.26 0.55
CA ALA A 120 -19.88 2.33 0.22
C ALA A 120 -21.09 2.24 1.16
N ALA A 121 -21.52 3.40 1.66
CA ALA A 121 -22.77 3.65 2.40
C ALA A 121 -22.83 3.19 3.87
N GLN A 122 -21.99 3.78 4.74
CA GLN A 122 -22.43 4.07 6.10
C GLN A 122 -21.65 5.26 6.68
N PHE A 123 -22.11 6.45 6.32
CA PHE A 123 -22.19 7.61 7.20
C PHE A 123 -23.54 8.27 6.95
#